data_AF-A0A2L1UIA8-F1
#
_entry.id   AF-A0A2L1UIA8-F1
#
_cell.length_a   1.000
_cell.length_b   1.000
_cell.length_c   1.000
_cell.angle_alpha   90.00
_cell.angle_beta   90.00
_cell.angle_gamma   90.00
#
_symmetry.space_group_name_H-M   'P 1'
#
loop_
_entity.id
_entity.type
_entity.pdbx_description
1 polymer ?
#
loop_
_entity_poly.entity_id
_entity_poly.type
_entity_poly.pdbx_seq_one_letter_code
_entity_poly.pdbx_strand_id
1 'polypeptide(L)'
;MSTRDDIEKRIQDALEESDIREKKPEETAVRKLPPKYEIRQMVTLDPIVEETRRVRKIAQEVDGRYDKYMERAQRAEKSDEG
;
A
#
# COMPACT_ATOMS: atom_id res chain seq x y z
N MET A 1 -53.61 -6.92 40.82
CA MET A 1 -52.82 -7.91 40.09
C MET A 1 -51.44 -7.32 39.84
N SER A 2 -50.44 -8.19 39.85
CA SER A 2 -49.05 -7.95 40.24
C SER A 2 -48.31 -7.07 39.21
N THR A 3 -47.75 -5.94 39.67
CA THR A 3 -46.93 -5.02 38.86
C THR A 3 -45.72 -5.69 38.22
N ARG A 4 -45.28 -6.81 38.80
CA ARG A 4 -44.20 -7.63 38.28
C ARG A 4 -44.60 -8.34 36.99
N ASP A 5 -45.83 -8.85 36.94
CA ASP A 5 -46.33 -9.62 35.80
C ASP A 5 -46.48 -8.70 34.57
N ASP A 6 -46.87 -7.44 34.81
CA ASP A 6 -46.95 -6.41 33.77
C ASP A 6 -45.56 -6.01 33.24
N ILE A 7 -44.55 -5.98 34.11
CA ILE A 7 -43.16 -5.70 33.74
C ILE A 7 -42.58 -6.87 32.95
N GLU A 8 -42.80 -8.11 33.39
CA GLU A 8 -42.35 -9.32 32.70
C GLU A 8 -42.95 -9.39 31.30
N LYS A 9 -44.24 -9.04 31.15
CA LYS A 9 -44.91 -8.99 29.84
C LYS A 9 -44.32 -7.92 28.93
N ARG A 10 -44.07 -6.70 29.43
CA ARG A 10 -43.42 -5.63 28.65
C ARG A 10 -41.99 -5.98 28.25
N ILE A 11 -41.24 -6.66 29.12
CA ILE A 11 -39.90 -7.14 28.81
C ILE A 11 -39.97 -8.19 27.71
N GLN A 12 -40.94 -9.12 27.78
CA GLN A 12 -41.16 -10.13 26.76
C GLN A 12 -41.54 -9.50 25.41
N ASP A 13 -42.49 -8.57 25.40
CA ASP A 13 -42.92 -7.86 24.19
C ASP A 13 -41.74 -7.09 23.55
N ALA A 14 -40.93 -6.39 24.35
CA ALA A 14 -39.75 -5.65 23.86
C ALA A 14 -38.63 -6.59 23.33
N LEU A 15 -38.49 -7.78 23.91
CA LEU A 15 -37.54 -8.80 23.45
C LEU A 15 -38.02 -9.50 22.17
N GLU A 16 -39.32 -9.71 22.02
CA GLU A 16 -39.94 -10.29 20.82
C GLU A 16 -39.99 -9.29 19.65
N GLU A 17 -40.21 -8.01 19.92
CA GLU A 17 -40.21 -6.94 18.92
C GLU A 17 -38.80 -6.53 18.48
N SER A 18 -37.78 -6.86 19.28
CA SER A 18 -36.40 -6.79 18.81
C SER A 18 -36.21 -7.85 17.72
N ASP A 19 -36.02 -7.37 16.50
CA ASP A 19 -35.86 -8.04 15.18
C ASP A 19 -34.69 -9.06 15.10
N ILE A 20 -34.30 -9.64 16.23
CA ILE A 20 -33.14 -10.50 16.49
C ILE A 20 -33.44 -11.96 16.12
N ARG A 21 -34.72 -12.37 16.01
CA ARG A 21 -35.09 -13.78 15.83
C ARG A 21 -35.17 -14.27 14.38
N GLU A 22 -35.27 -13.42 13.36
CA GLU A 22 -35.61 -13.91 12.01
C GLU A 22 -34.51 -13.90 10.97
N LYS A 23 -33.36 -13.26 11.20
CA LYS A 23 -32.30 -13.28 10.19
C LYS A 23 -31.32 -14.38 10.56
N LYS A 24 -31.41 -15.52 9.86
CA LYS A 24 -30.41 -16.60 9.93
C LYS A 24 -29.02 -15.98 10.09
N PRO A 25 -28.26 -16.33 11.13
CA PRO A 25 -27.01 -15.64 11.46
C PRO A 25 -26.06 -15.61 10.26
N GLU A 26 -26.07 -16.69 9.47
CA GLU A 26 -25.33 -16.81 8.21
C GLU A 26 -25.70 -15.75 7.16
N GLU A 27 -26.99 -15.49 6.95
CA GLU A 27 -27.46 -14.49 5.97
C GLU A 27 -27.15 -13.05 6.41
N THR A 28 -27.19 -12.77 7.73
CA THR A 28 -26.75 -11.47 8.26
C THR A 28 -25.25 -11.27 8.14
N ALA A 29 -24.46 -12.33 8.31
CA ALA A 29 -23.01 -12.28 8.20
C ALA A 29 -22.59 -12.00 6.75
N VAL A 30 -23.23 -12.65 5.76
CA VAL A 30 -22.99 -12.42 4.33
C VAL A 30 -23.35 -11.00 3.90
N ARG A 31 -24.43 -10.41 4.44
CA ARG A 31 -24.80 -9.00 4.15
C ARG A 31 -23.84 -7.98 4.79
N LYS A 32 -23.20 -8.33 5.90
CA LYS A 32 -22.20 -7.50 6.58
C LYS A 32 -20.80 -7.62 5.98
N LEU A 33 -20.53 -8.67 5.22
CA LEU A 33 -19.28 -8.84 4.52
C LEU A 33 -19.18 -7.76 3.43
N PRO A 34 -18.10 -6.96 3.39
CA PRO A 34 -17.91 -6.00 2.32
C PRO A 34 -17.87 -6.74 0.97
N PRO A 35 -18.41 -6.15 -0.11
CA PRO A 35 -18.34 -6.75 -1.44
C PRO A 35 -16.89 -7.11 -1.78
N LYS A 36 -16.70 -8.26 -2.45
CA LYS A 36 -15.38 -8.67 -2.95
C LYS A 36 -14.94 -7.72 -4.06
N TYR A 37 -14.33 -6.59 -3.69
CA TYR A 37 -13.67 -5.72 -4.64
C TYR A 37 -12.29 -6.28 -4.97
N GLU A 38 -12.02 -6.51 -6.25
CA GLU A 38 -10.67 -6.78 -6.73
C GLU A 38 -9.91 -5.46 -6.82
N ILE A 39 -8.83 -5.33 -6.04
CA ILE A 39 -7.90 -4.21 -6.19
C ILE A 39 -6.95 -4.55 -7.34
N ARG A 40 -7.20 -3.98 -8.54
CA ARG A 40 -6.25 -4.07 -9.67
C ARG A 40 -5.20 -2.97 -9.52
N GLN A 41 -4.08 -3.30 -8.88
CA GLN A 41 -2.93 -2.41 -8.87
C GLN A 41 -2.24 -2.46 -10.23
N MET A 42 -2.48 -1.46 -11.07
CA MET A 42 -1.64 -1.18 -12.23
C MET A 42 -0.36 -0.54 -11.70
N VAL A 43 0.72 -1.31 -11.59
CA VAL A 43 2.02 -0.77 -11.17
C VAL A 43 2.52 0.14 -12.29
N THR A 44 2.61 1.44 -11.99
CA THR A 44 2.98 2.47 -12.98
C THR A 44 4.50 2.60 -13.17
N LEU A 45 5.28 1.99 -12.29
CA LEU A 45 6.74 2.13 -12.22
C LEU A 45 7.42 0.76 -12.21
N ASP A 46 8.19 0.47 -13.25
CA ASP A 46 9.00 -0.75 -13.34
C ASP A 46 10.32 -0.56 -12.56
N PRO A 47 10.55 -1.33 -11.47
CA PRO A 47 11.76 -1.21 -10.66
C PRO A 47 13.04 -1.45 -11.47
N ILE A 48 13.00 -2.33 -12.46
CA ILE A 48 14.17 -2.68 -13.28
C ILE A 48 14.61 -1.48 -14.13
N VAL A 49 13.64 -0.76 -14.71
CA VAL A 49 13.93 0.43 -15.54
C VAL A 49 14.53 1.55 -14.68
N GLU A 50 14.00 1.78 -13.49
CA GLU A 50 14.50 2.82 -12.58
C GLU A 50 15.90 2.51 -12.04
N GLU A 51 16.16 1.26 -11.66
CA GLU A 51 17.48 0.80 -11.27
C GLU A 51 18.49 0.96 -12.41
N THR A 52 18.12 0.53 -13.63
CA THR A 52 18.99 0.63 -14.81
C THR A 52 19.32 2.08 -15.14
N ARG A 53 18.33 2.99 -15.06
CA ARG A 53 18.55 4.44 -15.23
C ARG A 53 19.53 4.99 -14.21
N ARG A 54 19.37 4.60 -12.93
CA ARG A 54 20.25 5.05 -11.85
C ARG A 54 21.69 4.55 -12.03
N VAL A 55 21.86 3.26 -12.34
CA VAL A 55 23.18 2.66 -12.60
C VAL A 55 23.86 3.34 -13.78
N ARG A 56 23.13 3.59 -14.88
CA ARG A 56 23.66 4.28 -16.06
C ARG A 56 24.13 5.70 -15.74
N LYS A 57 23.38 6.44 -14.92
CA LYS A 57 23.76 7.79 -14.47
C LYS A 57 25.07 7.77 -13.68
N ILE A 58 25.22 6.82 -12.76
CA ILE A 58 26.45 6.66 -11.97
C ILE A 58 27.64 6.35 -12.90
N ALA A 59 27.45 5.46 -13.88
CA ALA A 59 28.50 5.11 -14.83
C ALA A 59 28.98 6.32 -15.66
N GLN A 60 28.06 7.15 -16.16
CA GLN A 60 28.39 8.37 -16.91
C GLN A 60 29.17 9.40 -16.06
N GLU A 61 28.81 9.53 -14.78
CA GLU A 61 29.54 10.42 -13.86
C GLU A 61 30.96 9.91 -13.58
N VAL A 62 31.14 8.60 -13.46
CA VAL A 62 32.46 7.98 -13.28
C VAL A 62 33.32 8.20 -14.52
N ASP A 63 32.79 7.94 -15.71
CA ASP A 63 33.50 8.11 -16.99
C ASP A 63 34.01 9.55 -17.19
N GLY A 64 33.12 10.54 -17.01
CA GLY A 64 33.50 11.95 -17.10
C GLY A 64 34.49 12.42 -16.03
N ARG A 65 34.64 11.70 -14.90
CA ARG A 65 35.71 11.96 -13.93
C ARG A 65 37.05 11.38 -14.39
N TYR A 66 37.04 10.20 -15.01
CA TYR A 66 38.23 9.61 -15.60
C TYR A 66 38.76 10.45 -16.76
N ASP A 67 37.88 10.96 -17.63
CA ASP A 67 38.28 11.87 -18.72
C ASP A 67 39.03 13.10 -18.18
N LYS A 68 38.47 13.76 -17.17
CA LYS A 68 39.09 14.92 -16.52
C LYS A 68 40.44 14.59 -15.87
N TYR A 69 40.58 13.39 -15.32
CA TYR A 69 41.85 12.93 -14.74
C TYR A 69 42.90 12.73 -15.83
N MET A 70 42.54 12.08 -16.94
CA MET A 70 43.42 11.85 -18.08
C MET A 70 43.88 13.16 -18.73
N GLU A 71 42.98 14.13 -18.90
CA GLU A 71 43.35 15.46 -19.41
C GLU A 71 44.36 16.18 -18.51
N ARG A 72 44.23 16.06 -17.18
CA ARG A 72 45.18 16.65 -16.22
C ARG A 72 46.54 15.96 -16.28
N ALA A 73 46.55 14.63 -16.36
CA ALA A 73 47.78 13.85 -16.47
C ALA A 73 48.56 14.20 -17.76
N GLN A 74 47.87 14.28 -18.90
CA GLN A 74 48.48 14.69 -20.18
C GLN A 74 49.02 16.12 -20.17
N ARG A 75 48.38 17.05 -19.44
CA ARG A 75 48.91 18.41 -19.27
C ARG A 75 50.18 18.43 -18.41
N ALA A 76 50.24 17.58 -17.37
CA ALA A 76 51.40 17.48 -16.50
C ALA A 76 52.63 16.91 -17.21
N GLU A 77 52.47 15.86 -18.03
CA GLU A 77 53.57 15.31 -18.85
C GLU A 77 54.12 16.36 -19.83
N LYS A 78 53.25 17.10 -20.51
CA LYS A 78 53.66 18.16 -21.45
C LYS A 78 54.39 19.34 -20.79
N SER A 79 54.19 19.56 -19.49
CA SER A 79 54.90 20.60 -18.75
C SER A 79 56.26 20.16 -18.21
N ASP A 80 56.52 18.86 -18.10
CA ASP A 80 57.80 18.29 -17.64
C ASP A 80 58.78 18.04 -18.81
N GLU A 81 58.31 17.99 -20.05
CA GLU A 81 59.11 17.78 -21.27
C GLU A 81 59.65 19.08 -21.93
N GLY A 82 59.38 20.25 -21.36
CA GLY A 82 59.80 21.57 -21.89
C GLY A 82 60.78 22.30 -20.99
#